data_AF-A0A7K1VYU2-F1
#
_entry.id   AF-A0A7K1VYU2-F1
#
_cell.length_a   1.000
_cell.length_b   1.000
_cell.length_c   1.000
_cell.angle_alpha   90.00
_cell.angle_beta   90.00
_cell.angle_gamma   90.00
#
_symmetry.space_group_name_H-M   'P 1'
#
loop_
_entity.id
_entity.type
_entity.pdbx_description
1 polymer ?
#
loop_
_entity_poly.entity_id
_entity_poly.type
_entity_poly.pdbx_seq_one_letter_code
_entity_poly.pdbx_strand_id
1 'polypeptide(L)'
;MTVIDGTSRSTPATATSRPRQPQPSSGVNACSALPKPHPRPAGKDSYTISEVVAFTGLSAHTLRWYERIGLMPHVDRSHTGQRRFSNRDLDWLVFVGKLRLTGMPVADMVRYAELLREGESTFEARQELLESTRRDVITRIAELHDTLAVLDHKIEFYAGARTAPERHSA
;
A
#
# COMPACT_ATOMS: atom_id res chain seq x y z
N MET A 1 51.77 -56.04 18.02
CA MET A 1 51.98 -54.63 17.66
C MET A 1 51.40 -54.46 16.26
N THR A 2 50.12 -54.10 16.15
CA THR A 2 49.68 -52.71 15.82
C THR A 2 49.64 -52.56 14.29
N VAL A 3 48.57 -52.28 13.54
CA VAL A 3 47.11 -52.04 13.66
C VAL A 3 46.60 -51.98 12.18
N ILE A 4 45.28 -52.16 11.95
CA ILE A 4 44.34 -51.50 10.96
C ILE A 4 44.91 -50.76 9.72
N ASP A 5 44.25 -50.57 8.59
CA ASP A 5 42.90 -50.85 8.10
C ASP A 5 42.97 -50.79 6.56
N GLY A 6 42.04 -51.46 5.88
CA GLY A 6 41.90 -51.40 4.42
C GLY A 6 41.41 -50.02 3.97
N THR A 7 42.26 -49.26 3.30
CA THR A 7 41.90 -47.97 2.70
C THR A 7 40.91 -48.16 1.55
N SER A 8 39.68 -47.70 1.79
CA SER A 8 38.56 -47.60 0.86
C SER A 8 38.94 -47.00 -0.49
N ARG A 9 38.56 -47.71 -1.57
CA ARG A 9 38.44 -47.14 -2.92
C ARG A 9 37.16 -46.31 -3.00
N SER A 10 37.29 -45.00 -2.94
CA SER A 10 36.22 -44.05 -3.21
C SER A 10 36.08 -43.83 -4.72
N THR A 11 34.99 -44.33 -5.29
CA THR A 11 34.46 -43.90 -6.60
C THR A 11 34.04 -42.43 -6.55
N PRO A 12 34.41 -41.58 -7.53
CA PRO A 12 33.79 -40.27 -7.67
C PRO A 12 32.42 -40.46 -8.35
N ALA A 13 31.35 -40.24 -7.60
CA ALA A 13 30.01 -40.11 -8.17
C ALA A 13 29.97 -38.84 -9.03
N THR A 14 29.75 -39.00 -10.33
CA THR A 14 29.46 -37.92 -11.27
C THR A 14 28.13 -37.27 -10.86
N ALA A 15 28.21 -36.14 -10.16
CA ALA A 15 27.06 -35.28 -9.92
C ALA A 15 26.69 -34.60 -11.25
N THR A 16 25.68 -35.11 -11.94
CA THR A 16 25.01 -34.39 -13.03
C THR A 16 24.36 -33.14 -12.44
N SER A 17 25.06 -32.01 -12.54
CA SER A 17 24.57 -30.68 -12.20
C SER A 17 23.39 -30.33 -13.12
N ARG A 18 22.17 -30.54 -12.64
CA ARG A 18 20.95 -30.06 -13.30
C ARG A 18 21.04 -28.53 -13.41
N PRO A 19 20.83 -27.92 -14.60
CA PRO A 19 20.85 -26.47 -14.71
C PRO A 19 19.76 -25.89 -13.81
N ARG A 20 20.18 -25.00 -12.92
CA ARG A 20 19.32 -24.26 -12.00
C ARG A 20 18.36 -23.43 -12.85
N GLN A 21 17.08 -23.77 -12.86
CA GLN A 21 16.06 -22.91 -13.46
C GLN A 21 16.16 -21.53 -12.79
N PRO A 22 16.16 -20.42 -13.57
CA PRO A 22 16.14 -19.09 -13.00
C PRO A 22 14.82 -18.94 -12.24
N GLN A 23 14.93 -18.83 -10.91
CA GLN A 23 13.83 -18.42 -10.06
C GLN A 23 13.46 -16.98 -10.48
N PRO A 24 12.17 -16.64 -10.66
CA PRO A 24 11.79 -15.27 -10.93
C PRO A 24 12.28 -14.40 -9.77
N SER A 25 13.04 -13.36 -10.09
CA SER A 25 13.55 -12.37 -9.15
C SER A 25 12.38 -11.78 -8.36
N SER A 26 12.34 -12.09 -7.07
CA SER A 26 11.36 -11.56 -6.13
C SER A 26 11.62 -10.08 -5.86
N GLY A 27 11.34 -9.23 -6.84
CA GLY A 27 11.28 -7.78 -6.68
C GLY A 27 9.96 -7.39 -6.02
N VAL A 28 9.66 -7.93 -4.83
CA VAL A 28 8.44 -7.61 -4.11
C VAL A 28 8.66 -7.70 -2.61
N ASN A 29 9.06 -6.60 -1.98
CA ASN A 29 8.71 -6.33 -0.59
C ASN A 29 9.08 -4.89 -0.22
N ALA A 30 8.07 -4.04 0.01
CA ALA A 30 8.08 -2.99 1.02
C ALA A 30 6.78 -2.15 0.97
N CYS A 31 5.64 -2.76 1.30
CA CYS A 31 4.46 -2.02 1.79
C CYS A 31 3.66 -2.84 2.83
N SER A 32 4.32 -3.81 3.46
CA SER A 32 3.65 -4.86 4.26
C SER A 32 3.23 -4.42 5.67
N ALA A 33 3.45 -3.15 6.05
CA ALA A 33 3.30 -2.66 7.43
C ALA A 33 2.16 -1.65 7.64
N LEU A 34 1.22 -1.49 6.69
CA LEU A 34 0.08 -0.61 6.89
C LEU A 34 -1.02 -1.30 7.74
N PRO A 35 -1.58 -0.64 8.76
CA PRO A 35 -2.72 -1.16 9.51
C PRO A 35 -3.94 -1.33 8.58
N LYS A 36 -4.50 -2.55 8.54
CA LYS A 36 -5.56 -2.98 7.62
C LYS A 36 -6.93 -2.66 8.25
N PRO A 37 -7.72 -1.71 7.69
CA PRO A 37 -9.00 -1.29 8.28
C PRO A 37 -10.12 -2.35 8.18
N HIS A 38 -9.95 -3.36 7.32
CA HIS A 38 -10.93 -4.42 7.13
C HIS A 38 -10.27 -5.81 7.16
N PRO A 39 -10.89 -6.82 7.80
CA PRO A 39 -10.40 -8.19 7.72
C PRO A 39 -10.48 -8.67 6.26
N ARG A 40 -9.41 -9.30 5.78
CA ARG A 40 -9.38 -9.86 4.42
C ARG A 40 -10.53 -10.86 4.25
N PRO A 41 -11.18 -10.91 3.06
CA PRO A 41 -12.12 -11.99 2.76
C PRO A 41 -11.42 -13.35 2.96
N ALA A 42 -11.98 -14.20 3.82
CA ALA A 42 -11.24 -15.33 4.41
C ALA A 42 -10.62 -16.31 3.39
N GLY A 43 -9.33 -16.60 3.54
CA GLY A 43 -8.66 -17.79 3.03
C GLY A 43 -8.31 -17.85 1.54
N LYS A 44 -8.34 -16.73 0.80
CA LYS A 44 -8.04 -16.71 -0.63
C LYS A 44 -6.93 -15.72 -0.98
N ASP A 45 -6.00 -16.14 -1.85
CA ASP A 45 -4.98 -15.26 -2.43
C ASP A 45 -5.43 -14.58 -3.73
N SER A 46 -6.72 -14.74 -4.07
CA SER A 46 -7.32 -14.22 -5.30
C SER A 46 -8.75 -13.72 -5.05
N TYR A 47 -9.02 -12.47 -5.41
CA TYR A 47 -10.26 -11.75 -5.13
C TYR A 47 -10.91 -11.25 -6.43
N THR A 48 -12.24 -11.28 -6.47
CA THR A 48 -13.05 -10.65 -7.52
C THR A 48 -13.10 -9.14 -7.33
N ILE A 49 -13.45 -8.41 -8.39
CA ILE A 49 -13.64 -6.96 -8.31
C ILE A 49 -14.67 -6.56 -7.25
N SER A 50 -15.74 -7.34 -7.05
CA SER A 50 -16.77 -7.06 -6.05
C SER A 50 -16.24 -7.19 -4.63
N GLU A 51 -15.41 -8.21 -4.36
CA GLU A 51 -14.74 -8.37 -3.06
C GLU A 51 -13.76 -7.22 -2.80
N VAL A 52 -13.03 -6.75 -3.81
CA VAL A 52 -12.12 -5.60 -3.68
C VAL A 52 -12.88 -4.29 -3.45
N VAL A 53 -14.02 -4.09 -4.12
CA VAL A 53 -14.90 -2.93 -3.88
C VAL A 53 -15.37 -2.92 -2.43
N ALA A 54 -15.84 -4.06 -1.92
CA ALA A 54 -16.28 -4.17 -0.53
C ALA A 54 -15.12 -3.94 0.48
N PHE A 55 -13.91 -4.39 0.14
CA PHE A 55 -12.73 -4.25 1.01
C PHE A 55 -12.14 -2.83 1.01
N THR A 56 -12.08 -2.17 -0.14
CA THR A 56 -11.39 -0.87 -0.30
C THR A 56 -12.33 0.33 -0.23
N GLY A 57 -13.64 0.12 -0.44
CA GLY A 57 -14.61 1.19 -0.65
C GLY A 57 -14.48 1.90 -2.01
N LEU A 58 -13.55 1.49 -2.86
CA LEU A 58 -13.39 2.05 -4.21
C LEU A 58 -14.46 1.47 -5.14
N SER A 59 -14.97 2.28 -6.06
CA SER A 59 -15.92 1.79 -7.07
C SER A 59 -15.22 0.85 -8.06
N ALA A 60 -15.97 -0.10 -8.62
CA ALA A 60 -15.46 -0.97 -9.67
C ALA A 60 -14.98 -0.17 -10.91
N HIS A 61 -15.59 1.00 -11.17
CA HIS A 61 -15.15 1.91 -12.22
C HIS A 61 -13.77 2.49 -11.90
N THR A 62 -13.54 2.93 -10.66
CA THR A 62 -12.25 3.45 -10.18
C THR A 62 -11.15 2.40 -10.29
N LEU A 63 -11.42 1.15 -9.91
CA LEU A 63 -10.44 0.07 -10.03
C LEU A 63 -10.04 -0.19 -11.50
N ARG A 64 -11.02 -0.23 -12.40
CA ARG A 64 -10.75 -0.35 -13.86
C ARG A 64 -10.00 0.86 -14.39
N TRP A 65 -10.30 2.05 -13.88
CA TRP A 65 -9.62 3.27 -14.25
C TRP A 65 -8.15 3.26 -13.80
N TYR A 66 -7.87 2.83 -12.56
CA TYR A 66 -6.51 2.68 -12.04
C TYR A 66 -5.66 1.68 -12.82
N GLU A 67 -6.24 0.55 -13.21
CA GLU A 67 -5.58 -0.37 -14.14
C GLU A 67 -5.26 0.31 -15.48
N ARG A 68 -6.21 1.05 -16.06
CA ARG A 68 -6.07 1.70 -17.37
C ARG A 68 -4.99 2.78 -17.41
N ILE A 69 -4.86 3.57 -16.34
CA ILE A 69 -3.86 4.64 -16.27
C ILE A 69 -2.48 4.16 -15.83
N GLY A 70 -2.29 2.85 -15.65
CA GLY A 70 -1.01 2.30 -15.20
C GLY A 70 -0.70 2.56 -13.72
N LEU A 71 -1.70 2.89 -12.89
CA LEU A 71 -1.50 3.01 -11.45
C LEU A 71 -1.42 1.64 -10.76
N MET A 72 -2.10 0.65 -11.32
CA MET A 72 -1.98 -0.75 -10.90
C MET A 72 -1.21 -1.55 -11.94
N PRO A 73 -0.51 -2.63 -11.54
CA PRO A 73 -0.04 -3.62 -12.51
C PRO A 73 -1.23 -4.26 -13.25
N HIS A 74 -0.97 -4.90 -14.38
CA HIS A 74 -2.01 -5.67 -15.07
C HIS A 74 -2.58 -6.74 -14.14
N VAL A 75 -3.90 -6.76 -14.02
CA VAL A 75 -4.63 -7.67 -13.13
C VAL A 75 -4.86 -8.98 -13.88
N ASP A 76 -4.55 -10.09 -13.23
CA ASP A 76 -4.76 -11.42 -13.79
C ASP A 76 -6.24 -11.66 -14.10
N ARG A 77 -6.49 -12.58 -15.05
CA ARG A 77 -7.84 -12.98 -15.43
C ARG A 77 -8.03 -14.47 -15.16
N SER A 78 -9.19 -14.84 -14.63
CA SER A 78 -9.58 -16.25 -14.53
C SER A 78 -9.86 -16.83 -15.92
N HIS A 79 -9.98 -18.16 -16.01
CA HIS A 79 -10.35 -18.88 -17.24
C HIS A 79 -11.66 -18.38 -17.89
N THR A 80 -12.55 -17.78 -17.10
CA THR A 80 -13.81 -17.16 -17.53
C THR A 80 -13.68 -15.67 -17.92
N GLY A 81 -12.46 -15.13 -17.99
CA GLY A 81 -12.16 -13.74 -18.39
C GLY A 81 -12.34 -12.68 -17.30
N GLN A 82 -12.69 -13.09 -16.07
CA GLN A 82 -12.94 -12.17 -14.95
C GLN A 82 -11.64 -11.74 -14.26
N ARG A 83 -11.55 -10.46 -13.87
CA ARG A 83 -10.38 -9.91 -13.13
C ARG A 83 -10.20 -10.57 -11.77
N ARG A 84 -8.95 -10.86 -11.43
CA ARG A 84 -8.52 -11.51 -10.20
C ARG A 84 -7.40 -10.72 -9.55
N PHE A 85 -7.68 -10.15 -8.39
CA PHE A 85 -6.76 -9.34 -7.61
C PHE A 85 -6.06 -10.22 -6.57
N SER A 86 -4.77 -10.01 -6.37
CA SER A 86 -3.97 -10.70 -5.37
C SER A 86 -3.94 -9.94 -4.04
N ASN A 87 -3.41 -10.56 -2.98
CA ASN A 87 -3.13 -9.87 -1.72
C ASN A 87 -2.24 -8.64 -1.91
N ARG A 88 -1.26 -8.71 -2.82
CA ARG A 88 -0.37 -7.58 -3.14
C ARG A 88 -1.15 -6.41 -3.73
N ASP A 89 -2.13 -6.68 -4.58
CA ASP A 89 -2.98 -5.63 -5.17
C ASP A 89 -3.83 -4.95 -4.11
N LEU A 90 -4.34 -5.70 -3.13
CA LEU A 90 -5.08 -5.13 -2.00
C LEU A 90 -4.19 -4.24 -1.14
N ASP A 91 -3.00 -4.71 -0.77
CA ASP A 91 -2.05 -3.93 0.04
C ASP A 91 -1.62 -2.65 -0.72
N TRP A 92 -1.42 -2.75 -2.04
CA TRP A 92 -1.17 -1.60 -2.93
C TRP A 92 -2.35 -0.61 -2.96
N LEU A 93 -3.58 -1.10 -3.13
CA LEU A 93 -4.78 -0.27 -3.16
C LEU A 93 -5.02 0.46 -1.83
N VAL A 94 -4.72 -0.17 -0.70
CA VAL A 94 -4.75 0.49 0.62
C VAL A 94 -3.76 1.64 0.65
N PHE A 95 -2.53 1.41 0.18
CA PHE A 95 -1.50 2.45 0.12
C PHE A 95 -1.89 3.62 -0.80
N VAL A 96 -2.32 3.34 -2.03
CA VAL A 96 -2.85 4.35 -2.97
C VAL A 96 -4.02 5.13 -2.35
N GLY A 97 -4.90 4.44 -1.62
CA GLY A 97 -5.99 5.06 -0.88
C GLY A 97 -5.48 6.08 0.15
N LYS A 98 -4.40 5.77 0.89
CA LYS A 98 -3.77 6.70 1.83
C LYS A 98 -3.11 7.89 1.13
N LEU A 99 -2.37 7.67 0.03
CA LEU A 99 -1.78 8.76 -0.75
C LEU A 99 -2.84 9.72 -1.30
N ARG A 100 -3.98 9.19 -1.74
CA ARG A 100 -5.08 10.04 -2.20
C ARG A 100 -5.64 10.93 -1.08
N LEU A 101 -5.68 10.44 0.17
CA LEU A 101 -6.13 11.23 1.32
C LEU A 101 -5.17 12.38 1.67
N THR A 102 -3.91 12.30 1.27
CA THR A 102 -2.94 13.40 1.47
C THR A 102 -3.10 14.52 0.45
N GLY A 103 -4.00 14.37 -0.53
CA GLY A 103 -4.14 15.31 -1.64
C GLY A 103 -3.11 15.10 -2.75
N MET A 104 -2.34 14.01 -2.72
CA MET A 104 -1.38 13.70 -3.79
C MET A 104 -2.11 13.58 -5.14
N PRO A 105 -1.66 14.30 -6.19
CA PRO A 105 -2.20 14.17 -7.53
C PRO A 105 -2.08 12.74 -8.05
N VAL A 106 -3.07 12.30 -8.84
CA VAL A 106 -3.03 10.95 -9.44
C VAL A 106 -1.83 10.77 -10.36
N ALA A 107 -1.38 11.84 -11.03
CA ALA A 107 -0.17 11.80 -11.84
C ALA A 107 1.08 11.42 -11.02
N ASP A 108 1.22 11.93 -9.81
CA ASP A 108 2.35 11.58 -8.92
C ASP A 108 2.26 10.15 -8.43
N MET A 109 1.04 9.66 -8.14
CA MET A 109 0.83 8.25 -7.79
C MET A 109 1.20 7.31 -8.96
N VAL A 110 0.88 7.70 -10.20
CA VAL A 110 1.27 6.93 -11.40
C VAL A 110 2.78 6.95 -11.57
N ARG A 111 3.43 8.12 -11.44
CA ARG A 111 4.89 8.24 -11.45
C ARG A 111 5.55 7.34 -10.40
N TYR A 112 5.01 7.31 -9.18
CA TYR A 112 5.51 6.43 -8.12
C TYR A 112 5.36 4.94 -8.51
N ALA A 113 4.26 4.56 -9.17
CA ALA A 113 4.06 3.22 -9.68
C ALA A 113 5.04 2.85 -10.81
N GLU A 114 5.39 3.80 -11.69
CA GLU A 114 6.41 3.63 -12.73
C GLU A 114 7.80 3.40 -12.13
N LEU A 115 8.21 4.25 -11.18
CA LEU A 115 9.48 4.11 -10.47
C LEU A 115 9.59 2.74 -9.78
N LEU A 116 8.50 2.24 -9.19
CA LEU A 116 8.47 0.91 -8.58
C LEU A 116 8.68 -0.23 -9.59
N ARG A 117 8.23 -0.06 -10.83
CA ARG A 117 8.41 -1.07 -11.89
C ARG A 117 9.84 -1.07 -12.44
N GLU A 118 10.49 0.09 -12.49
CA GLU A 118 11.90 0.22 -12.90
C GLU A 118 12.86 -0.48 -11.94
N GLY A 119 12.46 -0.64 -10.68
CA GLY A 119 13.17 -1.48 -9.71
C GLY A 119 14.13 -0.70 -8.81
N GLU A 120 15.23 -1.33 -8.41
CA GLU A 120 16.07 -0.85 -7.30
C GLU A 120 16.82 0.46 -7.61
N SER A 121 17.09 0.76 -8.87
CA SER A 121 17.75 2.01 -9.27
C SER A 121 16.96 3.28 -8.93
N THR A 122 15.67 3.17 -8.60
CA THR A 122 14.80 4.31 -8.31
C THR A 122 14.50 4.51 -6.82
N PHE A 123 15.20 3.82 -5.91
CA PHE A 123 14.93 3.94 -4.47
C PHE A 123 15.00 5.39 -3.99
N GLU A 124 16.00 6.14 -4.43
CA GLU A 124 16.18 7.55 -4.05
C GLU A 124 15.00 8.42 -4.53
N ALA A 125 14.65 8.35 -5.82
CA ALA A 125 13.51 9.10 -6.36
C ALA A 125 12.17 8.74 -5.67
N ARG A 126 11.99 7.47 -5.32
CA ARG A 126 10.80 7.01 -4.55
C ARG A 126 10.80 7.58 -3.14
N GLN A 127 11.95 7.60 -2.47
CA GLN A 127 12.09 8.16 -1.14
C GLN A 127 11.81 9.67 -1.15
N GLU A 128 12.41 10.42 -2.08
CA GLU A 128 12.20 11.87 -2.22
C GLU A 128 10.72 12.24 -2.41
N LEU A 129 10.01 11.49 -3.27
CA LEU A 129 8.56 11.71 -3.49
C LEU A 129 7.77 11.53 -2.20
N LEU A 130 8.06 10.47 -1.43
CA LEU A 130 7.38 10.20 -0.16
C LEU A 130 7.76 11.23 0.92
N GLU A 131 9.01 11.69 0.96
CA GLU A 131 9.45 12.74 1.88
C GLU A 131 8.83 14.10 1.56
N SER A 132 8.67 14.44 0.28
CA SER A 132 7.91 15.63 -0.14
C SER A 132 6.46 15.54 0.35
N THR A 133 5.80 14.43 0.04
CA THR A 133 4.41 14.19 0.46
C THR A 133 4.27 14.27 1.98
N ARG A 134 5.23 13.70 2.72
CA ARG A 134 5.26 13.75 4.19
C ARG A 134 5.33 15.18 4.70
N ARG A 135 6.16 16.04 4.09
CA ARG A 135 6.26 17.47 4.46
C ARG A 135 4.92 18.17 4.24
N ASP A 136 4.28 17.95 3.10
CA ASP A 136 2.98 18.55 2.78
C ASP A 136 1.89 18.12 3.76
N VAL A 137 1.87 16.84 4.13
CA VAL A 137 0.94 16.32 5.15
C VAL A 137 1.16 16.97 6.51
N ILE A 138 2.42 17.15 6.95
CA ILE A 138 2.73 17.79 8.23
C ILE A 138 2.22 19.24 8.23
N THR A 139 2.49 19.99 7.15
CA THR A 139 1.98 21.36 6.99
C THR A 139 0.45 21.37 7.07
N ARG A 140 -0.22 20.46 6.37
CA ARG A 140 -1.67 20.39 6.36
C ARG A 140 -2.26 20.04 7.73
N ILE A 141 -1.60 19.17 8.50
CA ILE A 141 -2.02 18.85 9.87
C ILE A 141 -1.94 20.09 10.76
N ALA A 142 -0.86 20.87 10.66
CA ALA A 142 -0.71 22.10 11.44
C ALA A 142 -1.83 23.10 11.12
N GLU A 143 -2.11 23.34 9.83
CA GLU A 143 -3.21 24.23 9.40
C GLU A 143 -4.58 23.76 9.91
N LEU A 144 -4.81 22.45 9.92
CA LEU A 144 -6.07 21.88 10.41
C LEU A 144 -6.20 22.02 11.93
N HIS A 145 -5.11 21.90 12.70
CA HIS A 145 -5.12 22.18 14.14
C HIS A 145 -5.40 23.65 14.43
N ASP A 146 -4.78 24.58 13.69
CA ASP A 146 -5.05 26.02 13.83
C ASP A 146 -6.51 26.34 13.50
N THR A 147 -7.04 25.74 12.44
CA THR A 147 -8.46 25.87 12.05
C THR A 147 -9.38 25.32 13.14
N LEU A 148 -9.04 24.16 13.71
CA LEU A 148 -9.82 23.55 14.79
C LEU A 148 -9.90 24.45 16.02
N ALA A 149 -8.78 25.07 16.42
CA ALA A 149 -8.75 26.00 17.56
C ALA A 149 -9.68 27.20 17.36
N VAL A 150 -9.75 27.75 16.13
CA VAL A 150 -10.69 28.83 15.80
C VAL A 150 -12.15 28.37 15.91
N LEU A 151 -12.45 27.17 15.41
CA LEU A 151 -13.79 26.59 15.50
C LEU A 151 -14.19 26.35 16.96
N ASP A 152 -13.30 25.78 17.76
CA ASP A 152 -13.54 25.51 19.18
C ASP A 152 -13.83 26.81 19.94
N HIS A 153 -13.05 27.86 19.71
CA HIS A 153 -13.28 29.18 20.32
C HIS A 153 -14.66 29.75 19.94
N LYS A 154 -15.07 29.61 18.67
CA LYS A 154 -16.40 30.08 18.23
C LYS A 154 -17.53 29.26 18.84
N ILE A 155 -17.38 27.95 18.94
CA ILE A 155 -18.36 27.07 19.57
C ILE A 155 -18.54 27.46 21.05
N GLU A 156 -17.44 27.68 21.78
CA GLU A 156 -17.48 28.12 23.18
C GLU A 156 -18.14 29.49 23.34
N PHE A 157 -17.79 30.45 22.47
CA PHE A 157 -18.42 31.77 22.46
C PHE A 157 -19.94 31.69 22.36
N TYR A 158 -20.47 30.88 21.42
CA TYR A 158 -21.92 30.72 21.27
C TYR A 158 -22.57 29.91 22.40
N ALA A 159 -21.86 28.95 23.00
CA ALA A 159 -22.33 28.23 24.17
C ALA A 159 -22.49 29.18 25.38
N GLY A 160 -21.49 30.04 25.62
CA GLY A 160 -21.54 31.06 26.67
C GLY A 160 -22.66 32.09 26.45
N ALA A 161 -22.83 32.55 25.21
CA ALA A 161 -23.89 33.50 24.86
C ALA A 161 -25.32 32.95 25.08
N ARG A 162 -25.53 31.64 24.91
CA ARG A 162 -26.82 30.99 25.16
C ARG A 162 -27.13 30.82 26.66
N THR A 163 -26.11 30.89 27.51
CA THR A 163 -26.23 30.65 28.96
C THR A 163 -26.33 31.96 29.77
N ALA A 164 -26.12 33.12 29.13
CA ALA A 164 -26.33 34.41 29.77
C ALA A 164 -27.85 34.65 29.94
N PRO A 165 -28.40 34.72 31.17
CA PRO A 165 -29.79 35.06 31.35
C PRO A 165 -30.01 36.49 30.84
N GLU A 166 -31.05 36.69 30.04
CA GLU A 166 -31.53 38.00 29.62
C GLU A 166 -31.66 38.87 30.87
N ARG A 167 -30.73 39.81 31.06
CA ARG A 167 -30.88 40.86 32.06
C ARG A 167 -32.00 41.75 31.53
N HIS A 168 -33.24 41.37 31.82
CA HIS A 168 -34.40 42.23 31.73
C HIS A 168 -34.20 43.36 32.73
N SER A 169 -33.69 44.48 32.22
CA SER A 169 -33.64 45.76 32.92
C SER A 169 -35.08 46.22 33.17
N ALA A 170 -35.45 46.37 34.44
CA ALA A 170 -36.62 47.11 34.90
C ALA A 170 -36.18 48.14 35.94
#